data_AF-A0A1X2GUQ5-F1
#
_entry.id   AF-A0A1X2GUQ5-F1
#
_cell.length_a   1.000
_cell.length_b   1.000
_cell.length_c   1.000
_cell.angle_alpha   90.00
_cell.angle_beta   90.00
_cell.angle_gamma   90.00
#
_symmetry.space_group_name_H-M   'P 1'
#
loop_
_entity.id
_entity.type
_entity.pdbx_description
1 polymer ?
#
loop_
_entity_poly.entity_id
_entity_poly.type
_entity_poly.pdbx_seq_one_letter_code
_entity_poly.pdbx_strand_id
1 'polypeptide(L)'
;MQRFHEPIRGIGLRRQLKRLGFTVYLIDEYLTSQVCPKCSRRSLEHIGYVSNPRPFRDGQVRRWGQVHCQTCPASPNVRRTWNRDLMATLNMTIILLFHRFGLGRPLVYSRGQHHNV
;
A
#
# COMPACT_ATOMS: atom_id res chain seq x y z
N MET A 1 -33.18 -11.10 -17.31
CA MET A 1 -32.82 -10.38 -16.06
C MET A 1 -31.31 -10.19 -16.03
N GLN A 2 -30.79 -9.01 -16.38
CA GLN A 2 -29.35 -8.74 -16.30
C GLN A 2 -28.96 -8.55 -14.84
N ARG A 3 -27.97 -9.34 -14.37
CA ARG A 3 -27.39 -9.17 -13.03
C ARG A 3 -26.64 -7.83 -13.02
N PHE A 4 -26.97 -6.97 -12.05
CA PHE A 4 -26.23 -5.73 -11.82
C PHE A 4 -24.74 -6.04 -11.65
N HIS A 5 -23.92 -5.47 -12.52
CA HIS A 5 -22.47 -5.50 -12.38
C HIS A 5 -22.02 -4.11 -11.95
N GLU A 6 -21.38 -4.04 -10.78
CA GLU A 6 -20.74 -2.81 -10.33
C GLU A 6 -19.71 -2.38 -11.40
N PRO A 7 -19.71 -1.11 -11.84
CA PRO A 7 -18.74 -0.64 -12.81
C PRO A 7 -17.32 -0.83 -12.26
N ILE A 8 -16.41 -1.30 -13.11
CA ILE A 8 -15.01 -1.51 -12.72
C ILE A 8 -14.44 -0.18 -12.22
N ARG A 9 -14.00 -0.19 -10.96
CA ARG A 9 -13.49 1.00 -10.27
C ARG A 9 -12.33 1.62 -11.06
N GLY A 10 -12.40 2.93 -11.23
CA GLY A 10 -11.37 3.72 -11.90
C GLY A 10 -11.37 3.70 -13.44
N ILE A 11 -12.28 2.98 -14.12
CA ILE A 11 -12.35 3.06 -15.61
C ILE A 11 -12.59 4.49 -16.09
N GLY A 12 -13.54 5.20 -15.48
CA GLY A 12 -13.89 6.57 -15.85
C GLY A 12 -12.68 7.51 -15.74
N LEU A 13 -11.99 7.46 -14.60
CA LEU A 13 -10.79 8.25 -14.35
C LEU A 13 -9.68 7.93 -15.36
N ARG A 14 -9.39 6.64 -15.61
CA ARG A 14 -8.38 6.24 -16.61
C ARG A 14 -8.71 6.75 -18.01
N ARG A 15 -9.99 6.70 -18.41
CA ARG A 15 -10.45 7.22 -19.71
C ARG A 15 -10.29 8.74 -19.79
N GLN A 16 -10.67 9.47 -18.73
CA GLN A 16 -10.51 10.92 -18.67
C GLN A 16 -9.03 11.34 -18.76
N LEU A 17 -8.15 10.70 -17.97
CA LEU A 17 -6.71 10.97 -18.03
C LEU A 17 -6.12 10.73 -19.43
N LYS A 18 -6.50 9.61 -20.08
CA LYS A 18 -6.10 9.34 -21.47
C LYS A 18 -6.62 10.39 -22.45
N ARG A 19 -7.87 10.87 -22.31
CA ARG A 19 -8.44 11.94 -23.14
C ARG A 19 -7.69 13.26 -22.97
N LEU A 20 -7.20 13.54 -21.77
CA LEU A 20 -6.38 14.72 -21.47
C LEU A 20 -4.92 14.57 -21.95
N GLY A 21 -4.56 13.46 -22.62
CA GLY A 21 -3.21 13.23 -23.16
C GLY A 21 -2.23 12.59 -22.18
N PHE A 22 -2.66 12.20 -20.98
CA PHE A 22 -1.77 11.51 -20.04
C PHE A 22 -1.55 10.05 -20.45
N THR A 23 -0.30 9.59 -20.36
CA THR A 23 0.02 8.16 -20.43
C THR A 23 -0.35 7.50 -19.10
N VAL A 24 -1.28 6.55 -19.15
CA VAL A 24 -1.81 5.88 -17.95
C VAL A 24 -1.30 4.44 -17.88
N TYR A 25 -0.58 4.13 -16.82
CA TYR A 25 -0.10 2.78 -16.50
C TYR A 25 -0.86 2.18 -15.31
N LEU A 26 -0.92 0.85 -15.26
CA LEU A 26 -1.43 0.10 -14.12
C LEU A 26 -0.23 -0.54 -13.40
N ILE A 27 -0.17 -0.39 -12.09
CA ILE A 27 0.88 -0.98 -11.24
C ILE A 27 0.24 -2.10 -10.42
N ASP A 28 0.86 -3.29 -10.39
CA ASP A 28 0.48 -4.33 -9.43
C ASP A 28 0.88 -3.89 -8.02
N GLU A 29 -0.12 -3.64 -7.17
CA GLU A 29 0.04 -3.13 -5.81
C GLU A 29 0.43 -4.22 -4.79
N TYR A 30 0.66 -5.46 -5.24
CA TYR A 30 1.00 -6.58 -4.36
C TYR A 30 2.10 -6.21 -3.34
N LEU A 31 1.77 -6.37 -2.05
CA LEU A 31 2.59 -6.07 -0.87
C LEU A 31 3.02 -4.61 -0.66
N THR A 32 2.62 -3.66 -1.52
CA THR A 32 3.01 -2.25 -1.38
C THR A 32 2.59 -1.64 -0.05
N SER A 33 1.45 -2.05 0.52
CA SER A 33 1.00 -1.57 1.85
C SER A 33 1.54 -2.39 3.03
N GLN A 34 2.49 -3.31 2.81
CA GLN A 34 2.98 -4.27 3.81
C GLN A 34 4.50 -4.27 3.97
N VAL A 35 5.21 -3.53 3.12
CA VAL A 35 6.67 -3.44 3.11
C VAL A 35 7.07 -2.04 3.55
N CYS A 36 8.05 -1.94 4.45
CA CYS A 36 8.61 -0.64 4.79
C CYS A 36 9.53 -0.15 3.65
N PRO A 37 9.30 1.04 3.05
CA PRO A 37 10.11 1.57 1.95
C PRO A 37 11.56 1.83 2.36
N LYS A 38 11.83 2.04 3.66
CA LYS A 38 13.17 2.37 4.16
C LYS A 38 14.08 1.16 4.35
N CYS A 39 13.53 0.03 4.82
CA CYS A 39 14.33 -1.18 5.07
C CYS A 39 14.00 -2.34 4.14
N SER A 40 12.99 -2.20 3.27
CA SER A 40 12.53 -3.22 2.32
C SER A 40 12.18 -4.55 2.98
N ARG A 41 11.68 -4.51 4.23
CA ARG A 41 11.23 -5.69 4.99
C ARG A 41 9.73 -5.60 5.30
N ARG A 42 9.10 -6.78 5.43
CA ARG A 42 7.70 -6.95 5.86
C ARG A 42 7.60 -7.01 7.38
N SER A 43 8.03 -5.96 8.05
CA SER A 43 8.14 -5.90 9.52
C SER A 43 7.23 -4.83 10.11
N LEU A 44 5.99 -4.77 9.62
CA LEU A 44 5.04 -3.72 9.97
C LEU A 44 4.03 -4.21 11.00
N GLU A 45 3.82 -3.40 12.03
CA GLU A 45 2.79 -3.60 13.06
C GLU A 45 1.80 -2.45 13.05
N HIS A 46 0.53 -2.74 13.27
CA HIS A 46 -0.49 -1.70 13.40
C HIS A 46 -0.49 -1.08 14.80
N ILE A 47 -0.83 0.20 14.85
CA ILE A 47 -0.63 1.01 16.05
C ILE A 47 -1.96 1.28 16.72
N GLY A 48 -2.17 0.60 17.84
CA GLY A 48 -3.25 0.90 18.76
C GLY A 48 -4.65 0.72 18.17
N TYR A 49 -5.59 1.20 18.95
CA TYR A 49 -7.02 1.07 18.70
C TYR A 49 -7.68 2.44 18.82
N VAL A 50 -8.80 2.61 18.12
CA VAL A 50 -9.66 3.78 18.21
C VAL A 50 -11.06 3.32 18.52
N SER A 51 -11.86 4.15 19.18
CA SER A 51 -13.30 3.88 19.35
C SER A 51 -13.92 3.61 17.99
N ASN A 52 -14.85 2.66 17.94
CA ASN A 52 -15.49 2.27 16.70
C ASN A 52 -16.16 3.51 16.06
N PRO A 53 -15.76 3.91 14.83
CA PRO A 53 -16.29 5.12 14.21
C PRO A 53 -17.75 4.96 13.78
N ARG A 54 -18.30 3.74 13.84
CA ARG A 54 -19.72 3.47 13.56
C ARG A 54 -20.51 3.72 14.85
N PRO A 55 -21.36 4.76 14.91
CA PRO A 55 -22.02 5.18 16.15
C PRO A 55 -22.92 4.10 16.78
N PHE A 56 -23.40 3.16 15.98
CA PHE A 56 -24.27 2.06 16.37
C PHE A 56 -23.52 0.79 16.78
N ARG A 57 -22.19 0.85 16.94
CA ARG A 57 -21.37 -0.28 17.35
C ARG A 57 -20.44 0.14 18.48
N ASP A 58 -20.54 -0.55 19.59
CA ASP A 58 -19.60 -0.36 20.70
C ASP A 58 -18.24 -1.01 20.42
N GLY A 59 -17.29 -0.73 21.31
CA GLY A 59 -15.95 -1.32 21.31
C GLY A 59 -14.92 -0.51 20.53
N GLN A 60 -13.74 -1.10 20.38
CA GLN A 60 -12.59 -0.48 19.73
C GLN A 60 -12.22 -1.23 18.46
N VAL A 61 -11.75 -0.51 17.45
CA VAL A 61 -11.25 -1.05 16.18
C VAL A 61 -9.78 -0.70 16.01
N ARG A 62 -9.03 -1.59 15.35
CA ARG A 62 -7.62 -1.35 15.06
C ARG A 62 -7.46 -0.13 14.16
N ARG A 63 -6.47 0.72 14.45
CA ARG A 63 -6.12 1.85 13.57
C ARG A 63 -5.42 1.33 12.31
N TRP A 64 -6.14 1.30 11.19
CA TRP A 64 -5.61 0.73 9.94
C TRP A 64 -4.66 1.65 9.17
N GLY A 65 -4.82 2.97 9.29
CA GLY A 65 -4.06 3.95 8.51
C GLY A 65 -2.62 4.21 9.00
N GLN A 66 -2.23 3.67 10.16
CA GLN A 66 -0.94 3.95 10.78
C GLN A 66 -0.22 2.65 11.18
N VAL A 67 1.06 2.53 10.82
CA VAL A 67 1.87 1.34 11.08
C VAL A 67 3.28 1.70 11.56
N HIS A 68 3.84 0.90 12.47
CA HIS A 68 5.23 0.98 12.89
C HIS A 68 6.08 -0.06 12.17
N CYS A 69 7.30 0.32 11.84
CA CYS A 69 8.35 -0.59 11.41
C CYS A 69 9.09 -1.13 12.64
N GLN A 70 9.10 -2.46 12.83
CA GLN A 70 9.81 -3.10 13.94
C GLN A 70 11.33 -3.04 13.78
N THR A 71 11.84 -3.05 12.54
CA THR A 71 13.29 -3.17 12.27
C THR A 71 13.99 -1.85 12.05
N CYS A 72 13.26 -0.76 11.79
CA CYS A 72 13.84 0.50 11.38
C CYS A 72 13.49 1.62 12.37
N PRO A 73 14.47 2.12 13.14
CA PRO A 73 14.24 3.25 14.04
C PRO A 73 14.06 4.56 13.26
N ALA A 74 13.28 5.49 13.84
CA ALA A 74 13.25 6.89 13.45
C ALA A 74 14.37 7.68 14.14
N SER A 75 14.62 7.39 15.41
CA SER A 75 15.68 7.92 16.26
C SER A 75 15.99 6.91 17.38
N PRO A 76 17.00 7.10 18.24
CA PRO A 76 17.24 6.22 19.38
C PRO A 76 15.95 6.03 20.19
N ASN A 77 15.57 4.78 20.44
CA ASN A 77 14.34 4.36 21.14
C ASN A 77 13.00 4.73 20.48
N VAL A 78 12.97 5.31 19.29
CA VAL A 78 11.73 5.63 18.58
C VAL A 78 11.60 4.77 17.33
N ARG A 79 10.53 3.97 17.26
CA ARG A 79 10.22 3.19 16.06
C ARG A 79 9.73 4.11 14.93
N ARG A 80 10.12 3.81 13.69
CA ARG A 80 9.63 4.54 12.53
C ARG A 80 8.15 4.25 12.30
N THR A 81 7.39 5.31 12.08
CA THR A 81 5.95 5.25 11.85
C THR A 81 5.63 5.72 10.45
N TRP A 82 4.67 5.07 9.81
CA TRP A 82 4.18 5.44 8.50
C TRP A 82 2.67 5.63 8.51
N ASN A 83 2.19 6.61 7.75
CA ASN A 83 0.87 6.52 7.16
C ASN A 83 0.90 5.40 6.10
N ARG A 84 -0.01 4.43 6.20
CA ARG A 84 -0.03 3.22 5.36
C ARG A 84 -0.19 3.53 3.87
N ASP A 85 -0.95 4.56 3.52
CA ASP A 85 -1.21 4.95 2.13
C ASP A 85 -0.03 5.72 1.53
N LEU A 86 0.62 6.58 2.33
CA LEU A 86 1.89 7.21 1.95
C LEU A 86 2.96 6.14 1.68
N MET A 87 3.05 5.15 2.56
CA MET A 87 3.97 4.04 2.42
C MET A 87 3.71 3.21 1.16
N ALA A 88 2.44 2.90 0.86
CA ALA A 88 2.07 2.21 -0.36
C ALA A 88 2.47 3.01 -1.61
N THR A 89 2.22 4.32 -1.60
CA THR A 89 2.61 5.24 -2.68
C THR A 89 4.13 5.26 -2.90
N LEU A 90 4.92 5.34 -1.81
CA LEU A 90 6.38 5.28 -1.90
C LEU A 90 6.86 3.96 -2.53
N ASN A 91 6.26 2.83 -2.15
CA ASN A 91 6.60 1.52 -2.70
C ASN A 91 6.19 1.38 -4.18
N MET A 92 5.06 1.96 -4.59
CA MET A 92 4.67 2.04 -6.00
C MET A 92 5.68 2.87 -6.81
N THR A 93 6.18 3.97 -6.26
CA THR A 93 7.24 4.76 -6.89
C THR A 93 8.52 3.94 -7.09
N ILE A 94 8.92 3.14 -6.09
CA ILE A 94 10.08 2.25 -6.22
C ILE A 94 9.87 1.25 -7.36
N ILE A 95 8.71 0.60 -7.43
CA ILE A 95 8.37 -0.33 -8.53
C ILE A 95 8.45 0.38 -9.89
N LEU A 96 7.87 1.57 -10.00
CA LEU A 96 7.87 2.35 -11.24
C LEU A 96 9.29 2.73 -11.67
N LEU A 97 10.15 3.13 -10.74
CA LEU A 97 11.55 3.44 -11.04
C LEU A 97 12.31 2.21 -11.53
N PHE A 98 12.13 1.05 -10.92
CA PHE A 98 12.75 -0.19 -11.39
C PHE A 98 12.33 -0.54 -12.81
N HIS A 99 11.03 -0.43 -13.14
CA HIS A 99 10.56 -0.62 -14.51
C HIS A 99 11.16 0.41 -15.47
N ARG A 100 11.24 1.69 -15.07
CA ARG A 100 11.85 2.76 -15.88
C ARG A 100 13.32 2.50 -16.20
N PHE A 101 14.05 1.90 -15.27
CA PHE A 101 15.48 1.55 -15.45
C PHE A 101 15.70 0.16 -16.03
N GLY A 102 14.65 -0.57 -16.42
CA GLY A 102 14.79 -1.93 -16.99
C GLY A 102 15.21 -3.00 -15.98
N LEU A 103 15.10 -2.74 -14.68
CA LEU A 103 15.50 -3.64 -13.59
C LEU A 103 14.41 -4.68 -13.23
N GLY A 104 13.28 -4.67 -13.94
CA GLY A 104 12.14 -5.55 -13.64
C GLY A 104 11.39 -5.15 -12.36
N ARG A 105 10.76 -6.11 -11.70
CA ARG A 105 10.02 -5.87 -10.45
C ARG A 105 10.87 -6.28 -9.24
N PRO A 106 11.03 -5.42 -8.21
CA PRO A 106 11.79 -5.80 -7.02
C PRO A 106 11.19 -7.05 -6.34
N LEU A 107 12.04 -7.99 -5.93
CA LEU A 107 11.63 -9.28 -5.34
C LEU A 107 10.68 -9.14 -4.15
N VAL A 108 10.88 -8.12 -3.31
CA VAL A 108 10.03 -7.85 -2.14
C VAL A 108 8.56 -7.56 -2.50
N TYR A 109 8.30 -7.18 -3.76
CA TYR A 109 6.95 -6.93 -4.29
C TYR A 109 6.49 -8.01 -5.27
N SER A 110 7.28 -9.05 -5.52
CA SER A 110 6.94 -10.12 -6.48
C SER A 110 6.04 -11.18 -5.86
N ARG A 111 5.11 -11.73 -6.64
CA ARG A 111 4.25 -12.85 -6.22
C ARG A 111 5.07 -14.15 -6.21
N GLY A 112 4.85 -15.01 -5.20
CA GLY A 112 5.43 -16.36 -5.17
C GLY A 112 6.69 -16.56 -4.32
N GLN A 113 7.21 -15.53 -3.66
CA GLN A 113 8.30 -15.70 -2.67
C GLN A 113 7.76 -15.51 -1.25
N HIS A 114 7.06 -16.53 -0.76
CA HIS A 114 6.80 -16.70 0.66
C HIS A 114 8.00 -17.44 1.27
N HIS A 115 9.05 -16.72 1.64
CA HIS A 115 9.94 -17.25 2.67
C HIS A 115 9.13 -17.24 3.97
N ASN A 116 8.74 -18.44 4.40
CA ASN A 116 8.30 -18.69 5.77
C ASN A 116 9.36 -18.08 6.70
N VAL A 117 8.97 -17.06 7.45
CA VAL A 117 9.66 -16.60 8.65
C VAL A 117 8.66 -16.78 9.78
#